data_AF-A0A4U6AM39-F1
#
_entry.id   AF-A0A4U6AM39-F1
#
_cell.length_a   1.000
_cell.length_b   1.000
_cell.length_c   1.000
_cell.angle_alpha   90.00
_cell.angle_beta   90.00
_cell.angle_gamma   90.00
#
_symmetry.space_group_name_H-M   'P 1'
#
loop_
_entity.id
_entity.type
_entity.pdbx_description
1 polymer ?
#
loop_
_entity_poly.entity_id
_entity_poly.type
_entity_poly.pdbx_seq_one_letter_code
_entity_poly.pdbx_strand_id
1 'polypeptide(L)'
;MPLYVRDDDVLSLAVELQRLTNAPSKTEAVRRALRHEIERTRNAMPIREKLARARAKAQEIGLGDPDFDMKKYTDEMWGDI
;
A
#
# COMPACT_ATOMS: atom_id res chain seq x y z
N MET A 1 -0.22 -4.87 -19.73
CA MET A 1 0.91 -4.36 -20.53
C MET A 1 2.14 -5.24 -20.30
N PRO A 2 2.92 -5.55 -21.36
CA PRO A 2 4.18 -6.26 -21.22
C PRO A 2 5.22 -5.38 -20.50
N LEU A 3 6.01 -5.98 -19.62
CA LEU A 3 7.14 -5.32 -18.97
C LEU A 3 8.27 -5.17 -19.99
N TYR A 4 8.66 -3.94 -20.34
CA TYR A 4 9.80 -3.69 -21.22
C TYR A 4 11.05 -3.40 -20.37
N VAL A 5 11.99 -4.34 -20.40
CA VAL A 5 13.28 -4.23 -19.70
C VAL A 5 14.36 -4.16 -20.78
N ARG A 6 15.14 -3.08 -20.79
CA ARG A 6 16.26 -2.89 -21.75
C ARG A 6 17.55 -3.58 -21.32
N ASP A 7 17.64 -3.92 -20.05
CA ASP A 7 18.80 -4.49 -19.41
C ASP A 7 18.66 -6.02 -19.34
N ASP A 8 19.61 -6.73 -19.93
CA ASP A 8 19.59 -8.19 -20.03
C ASP A 8 19.76 -8.87 -18.67
N ASP A 9 20.49 -8.26 -17.74
CA ASP A 9 20.69 -8.79 -16.40
C ASP A 9 19.38 -8.71 -15.62
N VAL A 10 18.67 -7.59 -15.69
CA VAL A 10 17.34 -7.43 -15.07
C VAL A 10 16.32 -8.39 -15.69
N LEU A 11 16.39 -8.62 -16.99
CA LEU A 11 15.54 -9.61 -17.66
C LEU A 11 15.81 -11.02 -17.12
N SER A 12 17.08 -11.39 -16.93
CA SER A 12 17.49 -12.69 -16.40
C SER A 12 16.94 -12.93 -14.99
N LEU A 13 17.05 -11.93 -14.11
CA LEU A 13 16.48 -11.93 -12.76
C LEU A 13 14.96 -12.09 -12.78
N ALA A 14 14.27 -11.41 -13.70
CA ALA A 14 12.82 -11.55 -13.85
C ALA A 14 12.42 -12.96 -14.31
N VAL A 15 13.22 -13.63 -15.15
CA VAL A 15 12.99 -15.02 -15.56
C VAL A 15 13.20 -15.97 -14.38
N GLU A 16 14.29 -15.80 -13.66
CA GLU A 16 14.62 -16.62 -12.50
C GLU A 16 13.53 -16.51 -11.44
N LEU A 17 13.14 -15.28 -11.10
CA LEU A 17 12.05 -15.02 -10.16
C LEU A 17 10.73 -15.64 -10.62
N GLN A 18 10.41 -15.55 -11.91
CA GLN A 18 9.21 -16.19 -12.47
C GLN A 18 9.25 -17.71 -12.22
N ARG A 19 10.38 -18.37 -12.47
CA ARG A 19 10.55 -19.82 -12.26
C ARG A 19 10.43 -20.18 -10.78
N LEU A 20 11.10 -19.44 -9.90
CA LEU A 20 11.08 -19.69 -8.45
C LEU A 20 9.70 -19.49 -7.84
N THR A 21 8.94 -18.50 -8.31
CA THR A 21 7.60 -18.17 -7.78
C THR A 21 6.47 -18.84 -8.56
N ASN A 22 6.81 -19.62 -9.59
CA ASN A 22 5.89 -20.23 -10.55
C ASN A 22 4.84 -19.24 -11.09
N ALA A 23 5.28 -18.00 -11.33
CA ALA A 23 4.38 -16.93 -11.76
C ALA A 23 3.98 -17.11 -13.23
N PRO A 24 2.73 -16.77 -13.60
CA PRO A 24 2.22 -16.97 -14.96
C PRO A 24 2.92 -16.10 -16.00
N SER A 25 3.57 -15.01 -15.59
CA SER A 25 4.38 -14.17 -16.47
C SER A 25 5.51 -13.48 -15.69
N LYS A 26 6.55 -13.05 -16.41
CA LYS A 26 7.64 -12.23 -15.86
C LYS A 26 7.12 -10.94 -15.23
N THR A 27 6.12 -10.31 -15.87
CA THR A 27 5.45 -9.10 -15.35
C THR A 27 4.79 -9.36 -14.00
N GLU A 28 4.07 -10.49 -13.84
CA GLU A 28 3.44 -10.83 -12.56
C GLU A 28 4.49 -11.17 -11.49
N ALA A 29 5.56 -11.88 -11.86
CA ALA A 29 6.67 -12.16 -10.96
C ALA A 29 7.28 -10.86 -10.40
N VAL A 30 7.64 -9.94 -11.30
CA VAL A 30 8.24 -8.65 -10.94
C VAL A 30 7.26 -7.79 -10.13
N ARG A 31 5.98 -7.74 -10.51
CA ARG A 31 4.96 -7.01 -9.73
C ARG A 31 4.89 -7.52 -8.29
N ARG A 32 4.87 -8.84 -8.08
CA ARG A 32 4.84 -9.45 -6.75
C ARG A 32 6.10 -9.10 -5.95
N ALA A 33 7.29 -9.22 -6.55
CA ALA A 33 8.54 -8.85 -5.89
C ALA A 33 8.55 -7.37 -5.47
N LEU A 34 8.16 -6.45 -6.35
CA LEU A 34 8.09 -5.02 -6.02
C LEU A 34 7.10 -4.74 -4.89
N ARG A 35 5.93 -5.40 -4.90
CA ARG A 35 4.96 -5.26 -3.80
C ARG A 35 5.54 -5.73 -2.47
N HIS A 36 6.14 -6.92 -2.45
CA HIS A 36 6.75 -7.46 -1.24
C HIS A 36 7.88 -6.56 -0.73
N GLU A 37 8.71 -6.01 -1.62
CA GLU A 37 9.79 -5.13 -1.21
C GLU A 37 9.26 -3.82 -0.65
N ILE A 38 8.27 -3.21 -1.30
CA ILE A 38 7.59 -2.01 -0.77
C ILE A 38 7.00 -2.29 0.62
N GLU A 39 6.34 -3.44 0.80
CA GLU A 39 5.77 -3.84 2.10
C GLU A 39 6.87 -4.05 3.15
N ARG A 40 7.99 -4.70 2.82
CA ARG A 40 9.14 -4.86 3.72
C ARG A 40 9.75 -3.53 4.11
N THR A 41 9.98 -2.62 3.15
CA THR A 41 10.54 -1.29 3.43
C THR A 41 9.57 -0.48 4.32
N ARG A 42 8.26 -0.54 4.04
CA ARG A 42 7.24 0.10 4.89
C ARG A 42 7.17 -0.49 6.29
N ASN A 43 7.37 -1.80 6.43
CA ASN A 43 7.37 -2.46 7.72
C ASN A 43 8.63 -2.13 8.53
N ALA A 44 9.79 -2.10 7.87
CA ALA A 44 11.08 -1.69 8.45
C ALA A 44 11.14 -0.21 8.84
N MET A 45 10.24 0.63 8.30
CA MET A 45 10.15 2.04 8.64
C MET A 45 10.00 2.24 10.16
N PRO A 46 10.85 3.06 10.81
CA PRO A 46 10.76 3.33 12.23
C PRO A 46 9.37 3.86 12.63
N ILE A 47 8.91 3.48 13.83
CA ILE A 47 7.60 3.92 14.36
C ILE A 47 7.47 5.45 14.34
N ARG A 48 8.58 6.16 14.58
CA ARG A 48 8.62 7.63 14.53
C ARG A 48 8.20 8.20 13.17
N GLU A 49 8.65 7.58 12.07
CA GLU A 49 8.28 8.01 10.72
C GLU A 49 6.83 7.63 10.37
N LYS A 50 6.37 6.46 10.83
CA LYS A 50 4.96 6.05 10.71
C LYS A 50 4.04 7.05 11.43
N LEU A 51 4.40 7.45 12.64
CA LEU A 51 3.66 8.43 13.44
C LEU A 51 3.67 9.83 12.79
N ALA A 52 4.81 10.26 12.24
CA ALA A 52 4.90 11.53 11.52
C ALA A 52 3.95 11.55 10.30
N ARG A 53 3.91 10.46 9.52
CA ARG A 53 2.96 10.32 8.39
C ARG A 53 1.50 10.35 8.85
N ALA A 54 1.17 9.64 9.92
CA ALA A 54 -0.19 9.64 10.46
C ALA A 54 -0.63 11.02 10.95
N ARG A 55 0.26 11.74 11.64
CA ARG A 55 0.02 13.12 12.08
C ARG A 55 -0.14 14.09 10.92
N ALA A 56 0.69 13.98 9.88
CA ALA A 56 0.54 14.81 8.68
C ALA A 56 -0.82 14.62 8.01
N LYS A 57 -1.28 13.36 7.86
CA LYS A 57 -2.63 13.07 7.35
C LYS A 57 -3.73 13.64 8.24
N ALA A 58 -3.60 13.53 9.56
CA ALA A 58 -4.56 14.12 10.50
C ALA A 58 -4.60 15.65 10.37
N GLN A 59 -3.45 16.29 10.14
CA GLN A 59 -3.38 17.74 9.88
C GLN A 59 -4.05 18.13 8.55
N GLU A 60 -3.91 17.32 7.49
CA GLU A 60 -4.60 17.56 6.21
C GLU A 60 -6.13 17.45 6.34
N ILE A 61 -6.63 16.52 7.17
CA ILE A 61 -8.07 16.38 7.45
C ILE A 61 -8.61 17.61 8.20
N GLY A 62 -7.76 18.30 8.96
CA GLY A 62 -8.12 19.48 9.74
C GLY A 62 -8.60 19.12 11.16
N LEU A 63 -9.00 20.14 11.92
CA LEU A 63 -9.64 19.91 13.22
C LEU A 63 -11.01 19.27 13.00
N GLY A 64 -11.31 18.24 13.79
CA GLY A 64 -12.67 17.70 13.86
C GLY A 64 -13.63 18.78 14.33
N ASP A 65 -14.85 18.75 13.80
CA ASP A 65 -15.93 19.62 14.23
C ASP A 65 -16.23 19.37 15.73
N PRO A 66 -16.02 20.35 16.62
CA PRO A 66 -16.28 20.19 18.05
C PRO A 66 -17.75 19.90 18.37
N ASP A 67 -18.65 20.31 17.48
CA ASP A 67 -20.10 20.17 17.64
C ASP A 67 -20.62 18.90 16.92
N PHE A 68 -19.73 18.03 16.45
CA PHE A 68 -20.11 16.79 15.78
C PHE A 68 -20.83 15.82 16.73
N ASP A 69 -22.14 15.71 16.57
CA ASP A 69 -22.96 14.74 17.29
C ASP A 69 -22.80 13.34 16.70
N MET A 70 -21.83 12.59 17.24
CA MET A 70 -21.56 11.20 16.88
C MET A 70 -22.81 10.30 17.01
N LYS A 71 -23.69 10.57 17.98
CA LYS A 71 -24.87 9.75 18.22
C LYS A 71 -25.88 9.94 17.11
N LYS A 72 -26.25 11.20 16.82
CA LYS A 72 -27.17 11.52 15.73
C LYS A 72 -26.67 11.01 14.39
N TYR A 73 -25.38 11.18 14.09
CA TYR A 73 -24.76 10.65 12.87
C TYR A 73 -24.87 9.12 12.76
N THR A 74 -24.68 8.41 13.87
CA THR A 74 -24.78 6.94 13.91
C THR A 74 -26.24 6.49 13.80
N ASP A 75 -27.17 7.14 14.50
CA ASP A 75 -28.60 6.82 14.44
C ASP A 75 -29.15 7.02 13.00
N GLU A 76 -28.73 8.08 12.30
CA GLU A 76 -29.06 8.31 10.87
C GLU A 76 -28.46 7.26 9.93
N MET A 77 -27.24 6.79 10.20
CA MET A 77 -26.54 5.79 9.37
C MET A 77 -27.14 4.39 9.48
N TRP A 78 -27.68 4.04 10.65
CA TRP A 78 -28.21 2.71 10.92
C TRP A 78 -29.73 2.63 10.80
N GLY A 79 -30.42 3.79 10.78
CA GLY A 79 -31.87 3.89 10.71
C GLY A 79 -32.52 3.37 11.99
N ASP A 80 -33.47 4.11 12.55
CA ASP A 80 -34.27 3.66 13.69
C ASP A 80 -34.89 2.29 13.38
N ILE A 81 -34.32 1.22 13.95
CA ILE A 81 -34.95 -0.09 14.09
C ILE A 81 -35.82 -0.06 15.34
#